data_AF-A0A357V5V7-F1
#
_entry.id   AF-A0A357V5V7-F1
#
_cell.length_a   1.000
_cell.length_b   1.000
_cell.length_c   1.000
_cell.angle_alpha   90.00
_cell.angle_beta   90.00
_cell.angle_gamma   90.00
#
_symmetry.space_group_name_H-M   'P 1'
#
loop_
_entity.id
_entity.type
_entity.pdbx_description
1 polymer ?
#
loop_
_entity_poly.entity_id
_entity_poly.type
_entity_poly.pdbx_seq_one_letter_code
_entity_poly.pdbx_strand_id
1 'polypeptide(L)'
;GGAWSDAVLFARSHDAAAGGGAGAALAEINDLAVALCPSSERRLETTAQGNAFLLATRASWPWDDDDTDLIPGDCAYPVAVAWAAAGHGLPLGPALHAYVHAVAANLISAGVRLIPLGQTDGQRVLAA
;
A
#
# COMPACT_ATOMS: atom_id res chain seq x y z
N GLY A 1 10.63 8.13 7.79
CA GLY A 1 9.88 7.21 8.68
C GLY A 1 9.06 6.25 7.83
N GLY A 2 8.49 5.19 8.43
CA GLY A 2 7.81 4.12 7.68
C GLY A 2 6.79 4.63 6.65
N ALA A 3 5.85 5.48 7.07
CA ALA A 3 4.83 6.03 6.19
C ALA A 3 5.37 6.89 5.02
N TRP A 4 6.51 7.56 5.20
CA TRP A 4 7.15 8.31 4.11
C TRP A 4 7.80 7.37 3.09
N SER A 5 8.51 6.34 3.57
CA SER A 5 9.09 5.33 2.69
C SER A 5 8.00 4.59 1.92
N ASP A 6 6.90 4.24 2.59
CA ASP A 6 5.74 3.61 1.97
C ASP A 6 5.10 4.50 0.91
N ALA A 7 4.99 5.82 1.14
CA ALA A 7 4.49 6.77 0.16
C ALA A 7 5.40 6.89 -1.08
N VAL A 8 6.72 6.85 -0.90
CA VAL A 8 7.68 6.84 -2.02
C VAL A 8 7.55 5.54 -2.82
N LEU A 9 7.53 4.39 -2.15
CA LEU A 9 7.37 3.08 -2.78
C LEU A 9 6.03 2.99 -3.53
N PHE A 10 4.95 3.50 -2.94
CA PHE A 10 3.65 3.62 -3.59
C PHE A 10 3.74 4.39 -4.90
N ALA A 11 4.31 5.61 -4.86
CA ALA A 11 4.38 6.46 -6.06
C ALA A 11 5.19 5.80 -7.18
N ARG A 12 6.33 5.19 -6.85
CA ARG A 12 7.16 4.48 -7.84
C ARG A 12 6.48 3.24 -8.40
N SER A 13 5.76 2.49 -7.56
CA SER A 13 5.01 1.32 -7.99
C SER A 13 3.85 1.69 -8.92
N HIS A 14 3.18 2.80 -8.63
CA HIS A 14 2.10 3.33 -9.47
C HIS A 14 2.63 3.74 -10.85
N ASP A 15 3.71 4.53 -10.89
CA ASP A 15 4.36 4.95 -12.14
C ASP A 15 4.82 3.72 -12.97
N ALA A 16 5.43 2.73 -12.30
CA ALA A 16 5.88 1.50 -12.95
C ALA A 16 4.71 0.69 -13.54
N ALA A 17 3.63 0.53 -12.78
CA ALA A 17 2.44 -0.18 -13.21
C ALA A 17 1.70 0.51 -14.38
N ALA A 18 1.70 1.84 -14.43
CA ALA A 18 1.05 2.60 -15.50
C ALA A 18 1.82 2.62 -16.83
N GLY A 19 3.12 2.27 -16.83
CA GLY A 19 4.03 2.47 -17.95
C GLY A 19 3.96 1.46 -19.12
N GLY A 20 3.19 0.37 -19.00
CA GLY A 20 3.06 -0.67 -20.05
C GLY A 20 4.36 -1.43 -20.31
N GLY A 21 4.51 -2.61 -19.68
CA GLY A 21 5.76 -3.39 -19.61
C GLY A 21 6.29 -3.52 -18.18
N ALA A 22 5.38 -3.53 -17.22
CA ALA A 22 5.58 -3.13 -15.83
C ALA A 22 6.21 -4.19 -14.91
N GLY A 23 6.40 -5.42 -15.40
CA GLY A 23 6.73 -6.54 -14.55
C GLY A 23 8.00 -6.43 -13.76
N ALA A 24 9.13 -6.34 -14.45
CA ALA A 24 10.44 -6.33 -13.81
C ALA A 24 10.62 -5.12 -12.88
N ALA A 25 10.19 -3.93 -13.30
CA ALA A 25 10.32 -2.73 -12.49
C ALA A 25 9.45 -2.80 -11.22
N LEU A 26 8.21 -3.29 -11.33
CA LEU A 26 7.34 -3.45 -10.18
C LEU A 26 7.86 -4.55 -9.22
N ALA A 27 8.40 -5.64 -9.76
CA ALA A 27 9.06 -6.70 -8.99
C ALA A 27 10.25 -6.16 -8.19
N GLU A 28 11.13 -5.39 -8.83
CA GLU A 28 12.31 -4.78 -8.18
C GLU A 28 11.91 -3.82 -7.06
N ILE A 29 10.87 -3.02 -7.27
CA ILE A 29 10.33 -2.12 -6.24
C ILE A 29 9.75 -2.93 -5.08
N ASN A 30 9.06 -4.04 -5.36
CA ASN A 30 8.54 -4.92 -4.33
C ASN A 30 9.65 -5.59 -3.51
N ASP A 31 10.68 -6.12 -4.17
CA ASP A 31 11.84 -6.71 -3.51
C ASP A 31 12.52 -5.69 -2.59
N LEU A 32 12.68 -4.45 -3.07
CA LEU A 32 13.20 -3.36 -2.24
C LEU A 32 12.27 -3.06 -1.05
N ALA A 33 10.95 -2.99 -1.26
CA ALA A 33 9.98 -2.74 -0.19
C ALA A 33 10.05 -3.80 0.92
N VAL A 34 10.15 -5.07 0.52
CA VAL A 34 10.30 -6.20 1.44
C VAL A 34 11.66 -6.16 2.15
N ALA A 35 12.74 -5.82 1.44
CA ALA A 35 14.09 -5.74 2.00
C ALA A 35 14.28 -4.57 2.99
N LEU A 36 13.53 -3.47 2.83
CA LEU A 36 13.56 -2.32 3.73
C LEU A 36 12.87 -2.58 5.08
N CYS A 37 12.21 -3.72 5.25
CA CYS A 37 11.54 -4.06 6.50
C CYS A 37 12.58 -4.37 7.61
N PRO A 38 12.58 -3.62 8.72
CA PRO A 38 13.63 -3.73 9.74
C PRO A 38 13.51 -4.98 10.63
N SER A 39 12.37 -5.68 10.59
CA SER A 39 12.14 -6.91 11.35
C SER A 39 11.31 -7.91 10.55
N SER A 40 11.39 -9.18 10.96
CA SER A 40 10.57 -10.26 10.40
C SER A 40 9.08 -10.03 10.63
N GLU A 41 8.69 -9.41 11.75
CA GLU A 41 7.30 -9.08 12.06
C GLU A 41 6.76 -8.00 11.12
N ARG A 42 7.54 -6.93 10.88
CA ARG A 42 7.15 -5.89 9.91
C ARG A 42 7.10 -6.42 8.48
N ARG A 43 8.02 -7.32 8.13
CA ARG A 43 7.99 -8.03 6.85
C ARG A 43 6.72 -8.84 6.70
N LEU A 44 6.37 -9.66 7.69
CA LEU A 44 5.15 -10.47 7.70
C LEU A 44 3.89 -9.60 7.64
N GLU A 45 3.85 -8.50 8.41
CA GLU A 45 2.72 -7.58 8.44
C GLU A 45 2.46 -6.96 7.06
N THR A 46 3.48 -6.38 6.44
CA THR A 46 3.31 -5.69 5.15
C THR A 46 2.96 -6.67 4.02
N THR A 47 3.55 -7.86 4.01
CA THR A 47 3.26 -8.86 2.96
C THR A 47 1.89 -9.50 3.15
N ALA A 48 1.49 -9.82 4.39
CA ALA A 48 0.15 -10.34 4.65
C ALA A 48 -0.94 -9.34 4.26
N GLN A 49 -0.76 -8.05 4.57
CA GLN A 49 -1.69 -6.99 4.18
C GLN A 49 -1.74 -6.79 2.67
N GLY A 50 -0.59 -6.76 1.99
CA GLY A 50 -0.53 -6.59 0.54
C GLY A 50 -1.19 -7.74 -0.22
N ASN A 51 -0.88 -8.99 0.16
CA ASN A 51 -1.49 -10.17 -0.43
C ASN A 51 -3.01 -10.21 -0.20
N ALA A 52 -3.47 -9.91 1.03
CA ALA A 52 -4.90 -9.86 1.33
C ALA A 52 -5.62 -8.76 0.54
N PHE A 53 -4.98 -7.60 0.37
CA PHE A 53 -5.53 -6.50 -0.43
C PHE A 53 -5.68 -6.89 -1.90
N LEU A 54 -4.66 -7.49 -2.52
CA LEU A 54 -4.72 -7.95 -3.92
C LEU A 54 -5.80 -9.03 -4.09
N LEU A 55 -5.87 -10.00 -3.18
CA LEU A 55 -6.90 -11.03 -3.20
C LEU A 55 -8.31 -10.43 -3.18
N ALA A 56 -8.58 -9.53 -2.22
CA ALA A 56 -9.88 -8.89 -2.08
C ALA A 56 -10.23 -8.00 -3.28
N THR A 57 -9.26 -7.25 -3.79
CA THR A 57 -9.43 -6.34 -4.92
C THR A 57 -9.72 -7.13 -6.19
N ARG A 58 -8.90 -8.13 -6.54
CA ARG A 58 -9.12 -8.97 -7.74
C ARG A 58 -10.47 -9.69 -7.70
N ALA A 59 -10.92 -10.13 -6.53
CA ALA A 59 -12.21 -10.79 -6.38
C ALA A 59 -13.41 -9.85 -6.55
N SER A 60 -13.26 -8.55 -6.22
CA SER A 60 -14.36 -7.59 -6.16
C SER A 60 -14.39 -6.64 -7.35
N TRP A 61 -13.21 -6.20 -7.80
CA TRP A 61 -12.95 -5.26 -8.89
C TRP A 61 -11.74 -5.78 -9.69
N PRO A 62 -11.96 -6.76 -10.58
CA PRO A 62 -10.89 -7.23 -11.45
C PRO A 62 -10.48 -6.09 -12.40
N TRP A 63 -9.18 -5.98 -12.65
CA TRP A 63 -8.62 -5.13 -13.69
C TRP A 63 -7.78 -5.99 -14.64
N ASP A 64 -7.46 -5.45 -15.81
CA ASP A 64 -6.56 -6.13 -16.74
C ASP A 64 -5.14 -6.11 -16.17
N ASP A 65 -4.78 -7.25 -15.56
CA ASP A 65 -3.48 -7.51 -14.97
C ASP A 65 -2.82 -8.71 -15.64
N ASP A 66 -3.04 -8.90 -16.96
CA ASP A 66 -2.60 -10.00 -17.85
C ASP A 66 -1.17 -10.54 -17.61
N ASP A 67 -0.39 -9.76 -16.91
CA ASP A 67 0.94 -9.99 -16.39
C ASP A 67 0.89 -10.53 -14.92
N THR A 68 -0.09 -11.35 -14.52
CA THR A 68 -0.31 -11.80 -13.10
C THR A 68 0.91 -12.35 -12.35
N ASP A 69 1.97 -12.72 -13.08
CA ASP A 69 3.30 -13.12 -12.59
C ASP A 69 4.28 -11.95 -12.33
N LEU A 70 3.85 -10.67 -12.39
CA LEU A 70 4.76 -9.51 -12.24
C LEU A 70 5.52 -9.50 -10.94
N ILE A 71 4.88 -9.91 -9.85
CA ILE A 71 5.50 -9.94 -8.55
C ILE A 71 5.55 -11.41 -8.12
N PRO A 72 6.68 -12.09 -8.30
CA PRO A 72 6.83 -13.45 -7.82
C PRO A 72 6.81 -13.46 -6.29
N GLY A 73 5.79 -14.08 -5.70
CA GLY A 73 5.67 -14.28 -4.26
C GLY A 73 4.89 -13.18 -3.53
N ASP A 74 5.39 -12.79 -2.36
CA ASP A 74 4.69 -11.88 -1.44
C ASP A 74 4.78 -10.42 -1.89
N CYS A 75 3.65 -9.71 -1.93
CA CYS A 75 3.59 -8.31 -2.28
C CYS A 75 3.48 -7.41 -1.04
N ALA A 76 4.36 -6.42 -0.92
CA ALA A 76 4.30 -5.43 0.15
C ALA A 76 3.07 -4.52 -0.01
N TYR A 77 2.44 -4.15 1.11
CA TYR A 77 1.20 -3.37 1.10
C TYR A 77 1.21 -2.08 0.26
N PRO A 78 2.20 -1.16 0.35
CA PRO A 78 2.23 0.03 -0.50
C PRO A 78 2.28 -0.29 -2.00
N VAL A 79 2.97 -1.37 -2.38
CA VAL A 79 3.11 -1.82 -3.78
C VAL A 79 1.79 -2.40 -4.28
N ALA A 80 1.16 -3.26 -3.47
CA ALA A 80 -0.14 -3.87 -3.77
C ALA A 80 -1.23 -2.83 -4.06
N VAL A 81 -1.34 -1.80 -3.20
CA VAL A 81 -2.36 -0.75 -3.37
C VAL A 81 -2.05 0.12 -4.58
N ALA A 82 -0.77 0.48 -4.79
CA ALA A 82 -0.36 1.27 -5.95
C ALA A 82 -0.60 0.54 -7.28
N TRP A 83 -0.29 -0.75 -7.33
CA TRP A 83 -0.50 -1.58 -8.50
C TRP A 83 -1.98 -1.66 -8.87
N ALA A 84 -2.84 -1.97 -7.90
CA ALA A 84 -4.28 -1.98 -8.12
C ALA A 84 -4.80 -0.60 -8.54
N ALA A 85 -4.33 0.48 -7.92
CA ALA A 85 -4.75 1.83 -8.26
C ALA A 85 -4.38 2.19 -9.71
N ALA A 86 -3.15 1.90 -10.14
CA ALA A 86 -2.70 2.12 -11.50
C ALA A 86 -3.47 1.24 -12.50
N GLY A 87 -3.69 -0.03 -12.18
CA GLY A 87 -4.45 -0.97 -13.00
C GLY A 87 -5.90 -0.57 -13.24
N HIS A 88 -6.50 0.13 -12.27
CA HIS A 88 -7.83 0.75 -12.41
C HIS A 88 -7.81 2.15 -13.05
N GLY A 89 -6.65 2.64 -13.49
CA GLY A 89 -6.50 3.97 -14.10
C GLY A 89 -6.70 5.12 -13.12
N LEU A 90 -6.54 4.89 -11.81
CA LEU A 90 -6.65 5.96 -10.82
C LEU A 90 -5.44 6.90 -10.89
N PRO A 91 -5.62 8.23 -10.89
CA PRO A 91 -4.50 9.15 -10.89
C PRO A 91 -3.66 9.04 -9.61
N LEU A 92 -2.33 9.17 -9.74
CA LEU A 92 -1.37 9.02 -8.63
C LEU A 92 -1.71 9.89 -7.42
N GLY A 93 -1.97 11.19 -7.63
CA GLY A 93 -2.21 12.15 -6.54
C GLY A 93 -3.36 11.74 -5.61
N PRO A 94 -4.59 11.56 -6.12
CA PRO A 94 -5.72 11.05 -5.35
C PRO A 94 -5.48 9.68 -4.71
N ALA A 95 -4.86 8.74 -5.44
CA ALA A 95 -4.61 7.39 -4.94
C ALA A 95 -3.61 7.40 -3.76
N LEU A 96 -2.51 8.14 -3.90
CA LEU A 96 -1.51 8.32 -2.85
C LEU A 96 -2.12 9.05 -1.64
N HIS A 97 -2.93 10.09 -1.87
CA HIS A 97 -3.62 10.79 -0.79
C HIS A 97 -4.54 9.86 0.01
N ALA A 98 -5.35 9.04 -0.68
CA ALA A 98 -6.21 8.05 -0.03
C ALA A 98 -5.39 7.03 0.77
N TYR A 99 -4.27 6.56 0.22
CA TYR A 99 -3.36 5.63 0.90
C TYR A 99 -2.78 6.22 2.18
N VAL A 100 -2.16 7.40 2.13
CA VAL A 100 -1.56 8.02 3.33
C VAL A 100 -2.61 8.42 4.36
N HIS A 101 -3.80 8.83 3.92
CA HIS A 101 -4.93 9.10 4.81
C HIS A 101 -5.38 7.82 5.54
N ALA A 102 -5.47 6.69 4.85
CA ALA A 102 -5.80 5.40 5.46
C ALA A 102 -4.73 4.96 6.48
N VAL A 103 -3.45 5.18 6.20
CA VAL A 103 -2.35 4.93 7.14
C VAL A 103 -2.52 5.79 8.40
N ALA A 104 -2.75 7.09 8.25
CA ALA A 104 -2.96 8.00 9.37
C ALA A 104 -4.19 7.60 10.21
N ALA A 105 -5.32 7.31 9.55
CA ALA A 105 -6.55 6.87 10.20
C ALA A 105 -6.34 5.57 11.01
N ASN A 106 -5.59 4.60 10.47
CA ASN A 106 -5.27 3.36 11.17
C ASN A 106 -4.40 3.60 12.42
N LEU A 107 -3.40 4.47 12.35
CA LEU A 107 -2.55 4.82 13.50
C LEU A 107 -3.35 5.55 14.58
N ILE A 108 -4.22 6.49 14.20
CA ILE A 108 -5.11 7.20 15.13
C ILE A 108 -6.08 6.22 15.78
N SER A 109 -6.67 5.30 15.01
CA SER A 109 -7.55 4.24 15.51
C SER A 109 -6.84 3.36 16.55
N ALA A 110 -5.57 3.01 16.33
CA ALA A 110 -4.76 2.30 17.31
C ALA A 110 -4.50 3.15 18.57
N GLY A 111 -4.14 4.43 18.41
CA GLY A 111 -3.90 5.36 19.52
C GLY A 111 -5.14 5.55 20.41
N VAL A 112 -6.32 5.68 19.81
CA VAL A 112 -7.61 5.75 20.53
C VAL A 112 -7.82 4.53 21.42
N ARG A 113 -7.47 3.33 20.95
CA ARG A 113 -7.63 2.08 21.70
C ARG A 113 -6.55 1.83 22.76
N LEU A 114 -5.31 2.29 22.51
CA LEU A 114 -4.16 1.97 23.34
C LEU A 114 -3.80 3.05 24.37
N ILE A 115 -4.12 4.33 24.12
CA ILE A 115 -3.77 5.50 24.96
C ILE A 115 -5.00 6.05 25.76
N PRO A 116 -6.12 5.33 25.76
CA PRO A 116 -7.50 5.82 25.99
C PRO A 116 -7.88 7.24 25.53
N LEU A 117 -7.57 7.63 24.29
CA LEU A 117 -8.07 8.90 23.74
C LEU A 117 -9.58 8.78 23.40
N GLY A 118 -10.34 9.87 23.55
CA GLY A 118 -11.74 9.90 23.13
C GLY A 118 -11.90 9.85 21.60
N GLN A 119 -13.02 9.31 21.11
CA GLN A 119 -13.31 9.25 19.66
C GLN A 119 -13.26 10.63 18.98
N THR A 120 -13.78 11.66 19.65
CA THR A 120 -13.73 13.05 19.19
C THR A 120 -12.29 13.56 19.04
N ASP A 121 -11.41 13.18 19.95
CA ASP A 121 -10.01 13.61 19.88
C ASP A 121 -9.26 12.90 18.75
N GLY A 122 -9.58 11.62 18.49
CA GLY A 122 -9.10 10.92 17.29
C GLY A 122 -9.50 11.64 15.99
N GLN A 123 -10.75 12.08 15.88
CA GLN A 123 -11.21 12.83 14.69
C GLN A 123 -10.51 14.18 14.53
N ARG A 124 -10.28 14.90 15.64
CA ARG A 124 -9.54 16.17 15.62
C ARG A 124 -8.11 16.00 15.12
N VAL A 125 -7.44 14.91 15.49
CA VAL A 125 -6.08 14.61 15.02
C VAL A 125 -6.05 14.27 13.53
N LEU A 126 -7.06 13.55 13.02
CA LEU A 126 -7.11 13.21 11.59
C LEU A 126 -7.42 14.42 10.69
N ALA A 127 -8.12 15.42 11.21
CA ALA A 127 -8.51 16.61 10.49
C ALA A 127 -7.45 17.74 10.47
N ALA A 128 -6.40 17.62 11.29
CA ALA A 128 -5.33 18.61 11.44
C ALA A 128 -4.27 18.49 10.33
#